data_AF-A0A2V9N6X2-F1
#
_entry.id   AF-A0A2V9N6X2-F1
#
_cell.length_a   1.000
_cell.length_b   1.000
_cell.length_c   1.000
_cell.angle_alpha   90.00
_cell.angle_beta   90.00
_cell.angle_gamma   90.00
#
_symmetry.space_group_name_H-M   'P 1'
#
loop_
_entity.id
_entity.type
_entity.pdbx_description
1 polymer ?
#
loop_
_entity_poly.entity_id
_entity_poly.type
_entity_poly.pdbx_seq_one_letter_code
_entity_poly.pdbx_strand_id
1 'polypeptide(L)' 'MKQRNSCGAKNKSEMPCAAAPTETGFCHLHNDPTLAAKLGQAGGRKNRHVIREPPQPMPAINTMAGVQQFITQLAGDV' A
#
# COMPACT_ATOMS: atom_id res chain seq x y z
N MET A 1 17.99 -18.38 28.73
CA MET A 1 17.88 -17.94 27.32
C MET A 1 18.15 -16.43 27.29
N LYS A 2 19.12 -15.96 26.49
CA LYS A 2 19.42 -14.51 26.39
C LYS A 2 18.26 -13.84 25.65
N GLN A 3 17.52 -12.95 26.31
CA GLN A 3 16.45 -12.20 25.64
C GLN A 3 17.08 -11.35 24.54
N ARG A 4 16.48 -11.39 23.34
CA ARG A 4 16.90 -10.52 22.24
C ARG A 4 16.41 -9.11 22.56
N ASN A 5 17.23 -8.10 22.26
CA ASN A 5 16.84 -6.70 22.45
C ASN A 5 15.97 -6.18 21.29
N SER A 6 15.81 -6.99 20.23
CA SER A 6 15.06 -6.67 19.04
C SER A 6 14.29 -7.90 18.51
N CYS A 7 13.30 -7.63 17.68
CA CYS A 7 12.48 -8.60 16.99
C CYS A 7 13.34 -9.55 16.13
N GLY A 8 13.06 -10.85 16.22
CA GLY A 8 13.79 -11.89 15.50
C GLY A 8 13.55 -11.98 13.99
N ALA A 9 12.56 -11.25 13.46
CA ALA A 9 12.23 -11.25 12.04
C ALA A 9 13.04 -10.22 11.24
N LYS A 10 13.07 -10.40 9.92
CA LYS A 10 13.57 -9.44 8.95
C LYS A 10 12.41 -8.64 8.34
N ASN A 11 12.68 -7.39 7.95
CA ASN A 11 11.74 -6.59 7.19
C ASN A 11 11.74 -7.02 5.71
N LYS A 12 10.88 -6.37 4.89
CA LYS A 12 10.75 -6.66 3.45
C LYS A 12 12.04 -6.41 2.64
N SER A 13 12.96 -5.61 3.15
CA SER A 13 14.27 -5.34 2.56
C SER A 13 15.35 -6.27 3.13
N GLU A 14 14.96 -7.37 3.76
CA GLU A 14 15.82 -8.36 4.43
C GLU A 14 16.66 -7.85 5.60
N MET A 15 16.43 -6.62 6.06
CA MET A 15 17.14 -6.03 7.19
C MET A 15 16.52 -6.49 8.52
N PRO A 16 17.31 -6.68 9.58
CA PRO A 16 16.79 -7.04 10.90
C PRO A 16 15.75 -6.02 11.40
N CYS A 17 14.66 -6.52 11.99
CA CYS A 17 13.65 -5.65 12.57
C CYS A 17 14.16 -5.03 13.88
N ALA A 18 14.20 -3.69 13.95
CA ALA A 18 14.68 -2.94 15.12
C ALA A 18 13.66 -2.83 16.27
N ALA A 19 12.41 -3.28 16.06
CA ALA A 19 11.35 -3.17 17.06
C ALA A 19 11.63 -4.07 18.28
N ALA A 20 11.19 -3.65 19.47
CA ALA A 20 11.28 -4.47 20.66
C ALA A 20 10.49 -5.80 20.50
N PRO A 21 11.05 -6.93 20.93
CA PRO A 21 10.34 -8.19 20.89
C PRO A 21 9.34 -8.29 22.06
N THR A 22 8.28 -9.04 21.82
CA THR A 22 7.39 -9.55 22.87
C THR A 22 7.98 -10.84 23.46
N GLU A 23 7.27 -11.48 24.39
CA GLU A 23 7.66 -12.77 24.98
C GLU A 23 7.88 -13.87 23.94
N THR A 24 7.28 -13.76 22.75
CA THR A 24 7.47 -14.70 21.64
C THR A 24 8.78 -14.49 20.86
N GLY A 25 9.55 -13.44 21.17
CA GLY A 25 10.78 -13.08 20.46
C GLY A 25 10.56 -12.28 19.17
N PHE A 26 9.31 -11.92 18.85
CA PHE A 26 8.93 -11.08 17.71
C PHE A 26 8.17 -9.83 18.19
N CYS A 27 8.20 -8.75 17.42
CA CYS A 27 7.34 -7.58 17.70
C CYS A 27 5.88 -7.90 17.37
N HIS A 28 4.94 -7.10 17.89
CA HIS A 28 3.50 -7.33 17.68
C HIS A 28 3.09 -7.51 16.22
N LEU A 29 3.73 -6.80 15.28
CA LEU A 29 3.39 -6.87 13.85
C LEU A 29 3.93 -8.13 13.15
N HIS A 30 5.08 -8.66 13.58
CA HIS A 30 5.60 -9.92 13.08
C HIS A 30 4.99 -11.12 13.79
N ASN A 31 4.51 -10.94 15.02
CA ASN A 31 3.77 -11.96 15.76
C ASN A 31 2.33 -12.11 15.26
N ASP A 32 1.70 -11.01 14.80
CA ASP A 32 0.36 -11.01 14.21
C ASP A 32 0.34 -10.27 12.85
N PRO A 33 0.52 -11.00 11.74
CA PRO A 33 0.45 -10.43 10.39
C PRO A 33 -0.93 -9.85 10.05
N THR A 34 -2.00 -10.35 10.68
CA THR A 34 -3.36 -9.86 10.44
C THR A 34 -3.53 -8.46 11.00
N LEU A 35 -2.99 -8.21 12.20
CA LEU A 35 -2.93 -6.87 12.78
C LEU A 35 -2.11 -5.90 11.92
N ALA A 36 -0.96 -6.34 11.41
CA ALA A 36 -0.15 -5.52 10.50
C ALA A 36 -0.93 -5.10 9.24
N ALA A 37 -1.69 -6.01 8.63
CA ALA A 37 -2.54 -5.70 7.49
C ALA A 37 -3.66 -4.71 7.85
N LYS A 38 -4.33 -4.90 9.00
CA LYS A 38 -5.40 -3.99 9.47
C LYS A 38 -4.88 -2.56 9.66
N LEU A 39 -3.74 -2.40 10.33
CA LEU A 39 -3.12 -1.09 10.57
C LEU A 39 -2.66 -0.44 9.27
N GLY A 40 -2.06 -1.21 8.36
CA GLY A 40 -1.67 -0.74 7.03
C GLY A 40 -2.86 -0.22 6.21
N GLN A 41 -3.98 -0.95 6.20
CA GLN A 41 -5.20 -0.51 5.53
C GLN A 41 -5.78 0.76 6.16
N ALA A 42 -5.84 0.84 7.49
CA ALA A 42 -6.34 2.02 8.19
C ALA A 42 -5.48 3.25 7.90
N GLY A 43 -4.15 3.12 7.94
CA GLY A 43 -3.22 4.18 7.57
C GLY A 43 -3.37 4.61 6.11
N GLY A 44 -3.49 3.63 5.19
CA GLY A 44 -3.74 3.89 3.78
C GLY A 44 -5.03 4.66 3.53
N ARG A 45 -6.14 4.28 4.18
CA ARG A 45 -7.42 4.99 4.08
C ARG A 45 -7.34 6.41 4.64
N LYS A 46 -6.67 6.60 5.78
CA LYS A 46 -6.50 7.91 6.43
C LYS A 46 -5.66 8.86 5.58
N ASN A 47 -4.58 8.35 4.99
CA ASN A 47 -3.62 9.16 4.22
C ASN A 47 -3.93 9.15 2.72
N ARG A 48 -5.05 8.54 2.30
CA ARG A 48 -5.47 8.57 0.91
C ARG A 48 -5.87 9.99 0.56
N HIS A 49 -5.06 10.65 -0.26
CA HIS A 49 -5.46 11.88 -0.92
C HIS A 49 -6.54 11.54 -1.95
N VAL A 50 -7.79 11.91 -1.65
CA VAL A 50 -8.90 11.80 -2.59
C VAL A 50 -8.87 13.06 -3.45
N ILE A 51 -8.63 12.90 -4.76
CA ILE A 51 -8.87 13.97 -5.73
C ILE A 51 -10.38 14.24 -5.68
N ARG A 52 -10.76 15.48 -5.33
CA ARG A 52 -12.16 15.87 -5.13
C ARG A 52 -12.93 16.00 -6.44
N GLU A 53 -12.23 16.13 -7.56
CA GLU A 53 -12.88 16.14 -8.85
C GLU A 53 -13.48 14.77 -9.17
N PRO A 54 -14.73 14.74 -9.67
CA PRO A 54 -15.29 13.52 -10.19
C PRO A 54 -14.35 13.00 -11.28
N PRO A 55 -14.01 11.69 -11.28
CA PRO A 55 -13.19 11.13 -12.34
C PRO A 55 -13.90 11.40 -13.66
N GLN A 56 -13.21 12.08 -14.57
CA GLN A 56 -13.69 12.22 -15.94
C GLN A 56 -13.79 10.80 -16.51
N PRO A 57 -14.97 10.36 -16.98
CA PRO A 57 -15.11 9.02 -17.51
C PRO A 57 -14.21 8.87 -18.73
N MET A 58 -13.25 7.96 -18.66
CA MET A 58 -12.39 7.65 -19.81
C MET A 58 -13.19 6.83 -20.83
N PRO A 59 -13.06 7.14 -22.14
CA PRO A 59 -13.70 6.35 -23.18
C PRO A 59 -13.17 4.92 -23.18
N ALA A 60 -14.05 3.97 -23.47
CA ALA A 60 -13.69 2.56 -23.51
C ALA A 60 -12.79 2.26 -24.72
N ILE A 61 -11.57 1.77 -24.48
CA ILE A 61 -10.56 1.49 -25.53
C ILE A 61 -10.69 0.10 -26.17
N ASN A 62 -11.82 -0.58 -25.97
CA ASN A 62 -12.11 -1.88 -26.56
C ASN A 62 -12.66 -1.82 -27.99
N THR A 63 -12.75 -0.61 -28.56
CA THR A 63 -13.14 -0.37 -29.96
C THR A 63 -12.21 0.66 -30.59
N MET A 64 -12.06 0.63 -31.91
CA MET A 64 -11.26 1.63 -32.64
C MET A 64 -11.81 3.05 -32.45
N ALA A 65 -13.14 3.21 -32.45
CA ALA A 65 -13.77 4.50 -32.19
C ALA A 65 -13.44 5.01 -30.78
N GLY A 66 -13.47 4.13 -29.77
CA GLY A 66 -13.11 4.50 -28.40
C GLY A 66 -11.63 4.82 -28.23
N VAL A 67 -10.73 4.15 -28.97
CA VAL A 67 -9.30 4.51 -29.02
C VAL A 67 -9.08 5.90 -29.63
N GLN A 68 -9.80 6.24 -30.71
CA GLN A 68 -9.72 7.58 -31.31
C GLN A 68 -10.20 8.66 -30.33
N GLN A 69 -11.34 8.44 -29.66
CA GLN A 69 -11.87 9.36 -28.65
C GLN A 69 -10.89 9.56 -27.48
N PHE A 70 -10.25 8.49 -27.02
CA PHE A 70 -9.23 8.55 -25.96
C PHE A 70 -8.05 9.44 -26.36
N ILE A 71 -7.53 9.29 -27.57
CA ILE A 71 -6.40 10.09 -28.08
C ILE A 71 -6.78 11.57 -28.18
N THR A 72 -7.98 11.87 -28.68
CA THR A 72 -8.48 13.25 -28.75
C THR A 72 -8.61 13.89 -27.38
N GLN A 73 -9.14 13.16 -26.39
CA GLN A 73 -9.27 13.66 -25.03
C GLN A 73 -7.89 13.97 -24.41
N LEU A 74 -6.91 13.06 -24.55
CA LEU A 74 -5.55 13.28 -24.06
C LEU A 74 -4.86 14.50 -24.69
N ALA A 75 -5.09 14.74 -25.98
CA ALA A 75 -4.49 15.87 -26.68
C ALA A 75 -5.10 17.23 -26.27
N GLY A 76 -6.32 17.25 -25.73
CA GLY A 76 -6.99 18.45 -25.23
C GLY A 76 -6.65 18.80 -23.78
N ASP A 77 -6.07 17.86 -23.03
CA ASP A 77 -5.68 18.03 -21.61
C ASP A 77 -4.22 18.56 -21.44
N VAL A 78 -3.51 18.89 -22.53
CA VAL A 78 -2.13 19.43 -22.57
C VAL A 78 -2.12 20.95 -22.72
#